data_AF-A0A1W6V1W1-F1
#
_entry.id   AF-A0A1W6V1W1-F1
#
_cell.length_a   1.000
_cell.length_b   1.000
_cell.length_c   1.000
_cell.angle_alpha   90.00
_cell.angle_beta   90.00
_cell.angle_gamma   90.00
#
_symmetry.space_group_name_H-M   'P 1'
#
loop_
_entity.id
_entity.type
_entity.pdbx_description
1 polymer ?
#
loop_
_entity_poly.entity_id
_entity_poly.type
_entity_poly.pdbx_seq_one_letter_code
_entity_poly.pdbx_strand_id
1 'polypeptide(L)'
;MDELSEKIINRTEELFVDTVKLDVEIVQDRLTYITWLTALAVAGFTFAISSFEAVDIKAVPELHGIKLHLLSVVLVFVSIIIGVLAKYQGHQTLYYNRGLIAIAKTQRLPFYRKRVEEEPLRFSNKYHRCGYLPEEHQKRFQYFQRKTKRWYSEEHLLYAQVTVFLIGYAGVATVLLELWECI
;
A
#
# COMPACT_ATOMS: atom_id res chain seq x y z
N MET A 1 12.55 11.35 -38.05
CA MET A 1 12.22 10.03 -37.47
C MET A 1 11.30 9.34 -38.46
N ASP A 2 11.51 8.06 -38.75
CA ASP A 2 10.56 7.32 -39.60
C ASP A 2 9.35 6.86 -38.77
N GLU A 3 8.24 6.62 -39.46
CA GLU A 3 6.96 6.24 -38.83
C GLU A 3 7.07 4.93 -38.04
N LEU A 4 7.93 4.01 -38.49
CA LEU A 4 8.18 2.73 -37.82
C LEU A 4 8.92 2.91 -36.48
N SER A 5 10.00 3.70 -36.43
CA SER A 5 10.70 3.98 -35.15
C SER A 5 9.78 4.69 -34.17
N GLU A 6 8.98 5.64 -34.65
CA GLU A 6 8.03 6.36 -33.81
C GLU A 6 6.99 5.41 -33.20
N LYS A 7 6.45 4.50 -34.01
CA LYS A 7 5.50 3.47 -33.56
C LYS A 7 6.12 2.53 -32.51
N ILE A 8 7.36 2.09 -32.71
CA ILE A 8 8.07 1.21 -31.77
C ILE A 8 8.32 1.92 -30.43
N ILE A 9 8.83 3.16 -30.47
CA ILE A 9 9.11 3.95 -29.27
C ILE A 9 7.81 4.21 -28.51
N ASN A 10 6.77 4.70 -29.19
CA ASN A 10 5.48 5.00 -28.58
C ASN A 10 4.88 3.75 -27.93
N ARG A 11 4.90 2.61 -28.63
CA ARG A 11 4.33 1.37 -28.10
C ARG A 11 5.10 0.83 -26.90
N THR A 12 6.42 0.93 -26.93
CA THR A 12 7.27 0.48 -25.81
C THR A 12 7.08 1.35 -24.58
N GLU A 13 7.03 2.68 -24.77
CA GLU A 13 6.77 3.63 -23.69
C GLU A 13 5.38 3.43 -23.10
N GLU A 14 4.36 3.30 -23.95
CA GLU A 14 2.97 3.04 -23.54
C GLU A 14 2.87 1.77 -22.69
N LEU A 15 3.43 0.64 -23.16
CA LEU A 15 3.42 -0.62 -22.41
C LEU A 15 4.13 -0.52 -21.06
N PHE A 16 5.28 0.17 -20.99
CA PHE A 16 5.97 0.39 -19.71
C PHE A 16 5.13 1.26 -18.77
N VAL A 17 4.64 2.40 -19.27
CA VAL A 17 3.90 3.38 -18.48
C VAL A 17 2.59 2.78 -17.98
N ASP A 18 1.87 2.04 -18.81
CA ASP A 18 0.59 1.42 -18.43
C ASP A 18 0.78 0.32 -17.39
N THR A 19 1.87 -0.47 -17.48
CA THR A 19 2.21 -1.45 -16.44
C THR A 19 2.43 -0.77 -15.09
N VAL A 20 3.23 0.31 -15.05
CA VAL A 20 3.51 1.02 -13.79
C VAL A 20 2.30 1.82 -13.31
N LYS A 21 1.43 2.32 -14.20
CA LYS A 21 0.17 2.97 -13.82
C LYS A 21 -0.78 1.97 -13.17
N LEU A 22 -0.91 0.76 -13.71
CA LEU A 22 -1.71 -0.29 -13.10
C LEU A 22 -1.22 -0.59 -11.67
N ASP A 23 0.10 -0.70 -11.48
CA ASP A 23 0.68 -0.87 -10.14
C ASP A 23 0.36 0.31 -9.20
N VAL A 24 0.34 1.54 -9.73
CA VAL A 24 -0.04 2.75 -8.98
C VAL A 24 -1.51 2.70 -8.58
N GLU A 25 -2.41 2.33 -9.49
CA GLU A 25 -3.85 2.23 -9.23
C GLU A 25 -4.13 1.18 -8.15
N ILE A 26 -3.52 0.00 -8.25
CA ILE A 26 -3.64 -1.06 -7.23
C ILE A 26 -3.21 -0.56 -5.84
N VAL A 27 -2.10 0.19 -5.77
CA VAL A 27 -1.62 0.77 -4.50
C VAL A 27 -2.56 1.88 -4.00
N GLN A 28 -3.12 2.71 -4.89
CA GLN A 28 -4.08 3.75 -4.51
C GLN A 28 -5.37 3.15 -3.94
N ASP A 29 -5.89 2.08 -4.53
CA ASP A 29 -7.06 1.38 -4.03
C ASP A 29 -6.78 0.82 -2.63
N ARG A 30 -5.65 0.12 -2.45
CA ARG A 30 -5.24 -0.43 -1.15
C ARG A 30 -5.10 0.65 -0.07
N LEU A 31 -4.47 1.78 -0.39
CA LEU A 31 -4.35 2.92 0.52
C LEU A 31 -5.72 3.47 0.93
N THR A 32 -6.68 3.48 0.01
CA THR A 32 -8.06 3.90 0.29
C THR A 32 -8.70 2.94 1.29
N TYR A 33 -8.58 1.62 1.07
CA TYR A 33 -9.06 0.60 2.00
C TYR A 33 -8.41 0.70 3.39
N ILE A 34 -7.09 0.83 3.46
CA ILE A 34 -6.34 1.02 4.72
C ILE A 34 -6.86 2.26 5.46
N THR A 35 -7.09 3.36 4.74
CA THR A 35 -7.55 4.61 5.34
C THR A 35 -8.94 4.44 5.95
N TRP A 36 -9.87 3.79 5.25
CA TRP A 36 -11.20 3.49 5.77
C TRP A 36 -11.16 2.54 6.98
N LEU A 37 -10.38 1.46 6.90
CA LEU A 37 -10.21 0.52 8.02
C LEU A 37 -9.61 1.19 9.26
N THR A 38 -8.63 2.07 9.06
CA THR A 38 -8.00 2.81 10.17
C THR A 38 -9.00 3.78 10.79
N ALA A 39 -9.82 4.48 9.99
CA ALA A 39 -10.87 5.36 10.49
C ALA A 39 -11.94 4.59 11.30
N LEU A 40 -12.37 3.42 10.80
CA LEU A 40 -13.29 2.54 11.51
C LEU A 40 -12.68 2.02 12.83
N ALA A 41 -11.40 1.65 12.82
CA ALA A 41 -10.69 1.24 14.02
C ALA A 41 -10.59 2.36 15.06
N VAL A 42 -10.29 3.60 14.64
CA VAL A 42 -10.29 4.77 15.53
C VAL A 42 -11.68 5.03 16.13
N ALA A 43 -12.73 4.97 15.31
CA ALA A 43 -14.11 5.13 15.78
C ALA A 43 -14.50 4.04 16.79
N GLY A 44 -14.21 2.77 16.47
CA GLY A 44 -14.47 1.63 17.35
C GLY A 44 -13.69 1.70 18.66
N PHE A 45 -12.42 2.12 18.61
CA PHE A 45 -11.59 2.33 19.80
C PHE A 45 -12.14 3.43 20.69
N THR A 46 -12.54 4.56 20.10
CA THR A 46 -13.10 5.71 20.85
C THR A 46 -14.41 5.31 21.53
N PHE A 47 -15.29 4.62 20.80
CA PHE A 47 -16.55 4.11 21.32
C PHE A 47 -16.34 3.07 22.44
N ALA A 48 -15.38 2.16 22.28
CA ALA A 48 -15.06 1.16 23.31
C ALA A 48 -14.60 1.84 24.60
N ILE A 49 -13.68 2.81 24.50
CA ILE A 49 -13.20 3.56 25.67
C ILE A 49 -14.34 4.29 26.37
N SER A 50 -15.16 5.06 25.62
CA SER A 50 -16.26 5.81 26.23
C SER A 50 -17.30 4.91 26.88
N SER A 51 -17.56 3.75 26.29
CA SER A 51 -18.55 2.79 26.80
C SER A 51 -18.03 2.07 28.05
N PHE A 52 -16.75 1.69 28.07
CA PHE A 52 -16.16 1.01 29.23
C PHE A 52 -15.85 1.95 30.41
N GLU A 53 -15.68 3.25 30.17
CA GLU A 53 -15.60 4.26 31.24
C GLU A 53 -16.92 4.40 32.03
N ALA A 54 -18.05 4.10 31.38
CA ALA A 54 -19.39 4.16 31.97
C ALA A 54 -19.82 2.86 32.68
N VAL A 55 -19.01 1.80 32.65
CA VAL A 55 -19.37 0.45 33.12
C VAL A 55 -18.70 0.15 34.47
N ASP A 56 -19.47 -0.38 35.42
CA ASP A 56 -18.96 -0.79 36.72
C ASP A 56 -18.02 -2.01 36.58
N ILE A 57 -16.77 -1.86 37.04
CA ILE A 57 -15.60 -2.71 36.70
C ILE A 57 -15.77 -4.19 37.14
N LYS A 58 -16.76 -4.49 38.00
CA LYS A 58 -17.02 -5.81 38.56
C LYS A 58 -17.77 -6.78 37.64
N ALA A 59 -18.40 -6.30 36.56
CA ALA A 59 -19.25 -7.13 35.70
C ALA A 59 -18.57 -7.63 34.41
N VAL A 60 -17.26 -7.44 34.26
CA VAL A 60 -16.57 -7.76 33.01
C VAL A 60 -16.13 -9.24 32.98
N PRO A 61 -16.39 -9.99 31.89
CA PRO A 61 -15.84 -11.31 31.67
C PRO A 61 -14.29 -11.31 31.67
N GLU A 62 -13.71 -12.24 32.43
CA GLU A 62 -12.27 -12.50 32.49
C GLU A 62 -11.95 -13.83 31.79
N LEU A 63 -10.89 -13.84 31.00
CA LEU A 63 -10.42 -15.03 30.27
C LEU A 63 -8.96 -15.26 30.67
N HIS A 64 -8.69 -16.35 31.40
CA HIS A 64 -7.38 -16.65 32.01
C HIS A 64 -6.81 -15.50 32.89
N GLY A 65 -7.66 -14.77 33.60
CA GLY A 65 -7.25 -13.65 34.47
C GLY A 65 -6.95 -12.34 33.72
N ILE A 66 -7.18 -12.29 32.41
CA ILE A 66 -7.10 -11.06 31.61
C ILE A 66 -8.52 -10.55 31.34
N LYS A 67 -8.75 -9.26 31.63
CA LYS A 67 -10.01 -8.58 31.35
C LYS A 67 -10.23 -8.45 29.83
N LEU A 68 -11.32 -9.01 29.33
CA LEU A 68 -11.56 -9.13 27.88
C LEU A 68 -11.74 -7.77 27.18
N HIS A 69 -12.28 -6.77 27.89
CA HIS A 69 -12.35 -5.39 27.37
C HIS A 69 -10.96 -4.82 27.09
N LEU A 70 -9.98 -5.09 27.95
CA LEU A 70 -8.65 -4.52 27.82
C LEU A 70 -7.91 -5.16 26.63
N LEU A 71 -8.04 -6.48 26.48
CA LEU A 71 -7.47 -7.21 25.34
C LEU A 71 -8.09 -6.74 24.01
N SER A 72 -9.42 -6.62 23.95
CA SER A 72 -10.12 -6.21 22.73
C SER A 72 -9.81 -4.78 22.31
N VAL A 73 -9.77 -3.83 23.27
CA VAL A 73 -9.36 -2.44 23.03
C VAL A 73 -7.91 -2.36 22.53
N VAL A 74 -7.00 -3.14 23.13
CA VAL A 74 -5.60 -3.21 22.67
C VAL A 74 -5.51 -3.75 21.25
N LEU A 75 -6.29 -4.77 20.89
CA LEU A 75 -6.32 -5.29 19.52
C LEU A 75 -6.80 -4.23 18.52
N VAL A 76 -7.89 -3.51 18.82
CA VAL A 76 -8.35 -2.41 17.96
C VAL A 76 -7.27 -1.32 17.83
N PHE A 77 -6.57 -0.98 18.92
CA PHE A 77 -5.46 -0.03 18.88
C PHE A 77 -4.28 -0.52 18.03
N VAL A 78 -3.90 -1.79 18.14
CA VAL A 78 -2.85 -2.40 17.30
C VAL A 78 -3.25 -2.35 15.83
N SER A 79 -4.52 -2.56 15.49
CA SER A 79 -5.01 -2.40 14.12
C SER A 79 -4.79 -0.97 13.59
N ILE A 80 -4.99 0.07 14.42
CA ILE A 80 -4.70 1.46 14.04
C ILE A 80 -3.21 1.63 13.72
N ILE A 81 -2.31 1.12 14.57
CA ILE A 81 -0.86 1.21 14.36
C ILE A 81 -0.46 0.52 13.05
N ILE A 82 -0.97 -0.69 12.80
CA ILE A 82 -0.69 -1.43 11.55
C ILE A 82 -1.17 -0.61 10.35
N GLY A 83 -2.37 -0.02 10.41
CA GLY A 83 -2.91 0.82 9.36
C GLY A 83 -2.05 2.04 9.05
N VAL A 84 -1.54 2.74 10.08
CA VAL A 84 -0.63 3.88 9.89
C VAL A 84 0.68 3.45 9.22
N LEU A 85 1.25 2.32 9.65
CA LEU A 85 2.48 1.78 9.04
C LEU A 85 2.24 1.36 7.58
N ALA A 86 1.13 0.69 7.31
CA ALA A 86 0.75 0.26 5.96
C ALA A 86 0.57 1.47 5.04
N LYS A 87 -0.12 2.51 5.52
CA LYS A 87 -0.32 3.76 4.79
C LYS A 87 1.00 4.47 4.47
N TYR A 88 1.93 4.52 5.43
CA TYR A 88 3.26 5.07 5.19
C TYR A 88 3.99 4.30 4.08
N GLN A 89 3.95 2.96 4.12
CA GLN A 89 4.59 2.13 3.11
C GLN A 89 3.94 2.27 1.72
N GLY A 90 2.62 2.34 1.63
CA GLY A 90 1.91 2.54 0.36
C GLY A 90 2.27 3.89 -0.28
N HIS A 91 2.33 4.98 0.51
CA HIS A 91 2.78 6.28 0.00
C HIS A 91 4.23 6.28 -0.51
N GLN A 92 5.14 5.57 0.17
CA GLN A 92 6.51 5.40 -0.32
C GLN A 92 6.53 4.63 -1.64
N THR A 93 5.72 3.59 -1.76
CA THR A 93 5.61 2.79 -3.00
C THR A 93 5.09 3.63 -4.17
N LEU A 94 4.05 4.45 -3.95
CA LEU A 94 3.57 5.41 -4.94
C LEU A 94 4.65 6.39 -5.40
N TYR A 95 5.42 6.93 -4.44
CA TYR A 95 6.51 7.85 -4.75
C TYR A 95 7.54 7.20 -5.68
N TYR A 96 7.95 5.97 -5.38
CA TYR A 96 8.92 5.26 -6.22
C TYR A 96 8.36 4.87 -7.59
N ASN A 97 7.11 4.40 -7.68
CA ASN A 97 6.46 4.10 -8.96
C ASN A 97 6.34 5.34 -9.87
N ARG A 98 5.95 6.49 -9.30
CA ARG A 98 5.95 7.77 -10.04
C ARG A 98 7.36 8.16 -10.51
N GLY A 99 8.37 7.90 -9.68
CA GLY A 99 9.78 8.06 -10.04
C GLY A 99 10.20 7.17 -11.22
N LEU A 100 9.75 5.92 -11.28
CA LEU A 100 10.00 5.01 -12.41
C LEU A 100 9.39 5.55 -13.71
N ILE A 101 8.14 6.04 -13.68
CA ILE A 101 7.49 6.65 -14.85
C ILE A 101 8.27 7.88 -15.32
N ALA A 102 8.68 8.75 -14.40
CA ALA A 102 9.42 9.97 -14.74
C ALA A 102 10.75 9.65 -15.41
N ILE A 103 11.50 8.66 -14.90
CA ILE A 103 12.78 8.21 -15.50
C ILE A 103 12.53 7.52 -16.84
N ALA A 104 11.46 6.73 -16.99
CA ALA A 104 11.14 6.11 -18.26
C ALA A 104 10.83 7.17 -19.34
N LYS A 105 10.07 8.22 -19.01
CA LYS A 105 9.80 9.32 -19.94
C LYS A 105 11.06 10.06 -20.38
N THR A 106 12.07 10.22 -19.52
CA THR A 106 13.33 10.87 -19.91
C THR A 106 14.17 10.01 -20.87
N GLN A 107 13.94 8.69 -20.92
CA GLN A 107 14.55 7.79 -21.93
C GLN A 107 14.22 8.21 -23.37
N ARG A 108 13.10 8.91 -23.58
CA ARG A 108 12.63 9.31 -24.91
C ARG A 108 13.49 10.44 -25.50
N LEU A 109 14.12 11.25 -24.64
CA LEU A 109 14.86 12.47 -25.04
C LEU A 109 15.93 12.22 -26.12
N PRO A 110 16.80 11.19 -26.00
CA PRO A 110 17.84 10.91 -27.00
C PRO A 110 17.29 10.44 -28.36
N PHE A 111 16.04 10.01 -28.42
CA PHE A 111 15.40 9.49 -29.64
C PHE A 111 14.57 10.53 -30.38
N TYR A 112 14.39 11.74 -29.82
CA TYR A 112 13.82 12.84 -30.59
C TYR A 112 14.71 13.10 -31.81
N ARG A 113 14.13 12.89 -32.99
CA ARG A 113 14.74 13.08 -34.32
C ARG A 113 15.74 12.02 -34.77
N LYS A 114 16.02 10.96 -33.99
CA LYS A 114 16.87 9.83 -34.43
C LYS A 114 16.04 8.64 -34.92
N ARG A 115 16.62 7.80 -35.79
CA ARG A 115 16.04 6.49 -36.14
C ARG A 115 16.48 5.45 -35.12
N VAL A 116 15.61 4.50 -34.84
CA VAL A 116 15.98 3.31 -34.05
C VAL A 116 16.66 2.35 -35.01
N GLU A 117 17.97 2.18 -34.84
CA GLU A 117 18.78 1.27 -35.65
C GLU A 117 18.82 -0.16 -35.07
N GLU A 118 18.40 -0.32 -33.81
CA GLU A 118 18.37 -1.60 -33.11
C GLU A 118 17.08 -2.39 -33.45
N GLU A 119 17.14 -3.73 -33.38
CA GLU A 119 15.95 -4.57 -33.51
C GLU A 119 14.88 -4.20 -32.47
N PRO A 120 13.58 -4.17 -32.82
CA PRO A 120 12.51 -3.68 -31.93
C PRO A 120 12.48 -4.37 -30.56
N LEU A 121 12.77 -5.67 -30.52
CA LEU A 121 12.74 -6.48 -29.31
C LEU A 121 13.95 -6.18 -28.40
N ARG A 122 15.12 -5.93 -29.00
CA ARG A 122 16.32 -5.50 -28.29
C ARG A 122 16.16 -4.07 -27.76
N PHE A 123 15.56 -3.20 -28.57
CA PHE A 123 15.23 -1.84 -28.19
C PHE A 123 14.29 -1.81 -26.98
N SER A 124 13.18 -2.54 -27.05
CA SER A 124 12.21 -2.65 -25.97
C SER A 124 12.86 -3.13 -24.68
N ASN A 125 13.61 -4.24 -24.71
CA ASN A 125 14.30 -4.76 -23.53
C ASN A 125 15.27 -3.75 -22.91
N LYS A 126 16.02 -3.01 -23.73
CA LYS A 126 16.96 -1.99 -23.26
C LYS A 126 16.23 -0.78 -22.68
N TYR A 127 15.12 -0.37 -23.28
CA TYR A 127 14.24 0.69 -22.79
C TYR A 127 13.61 0.34 -21.43
N HIS A 128 13.03 -0.86 -21.28
CA HIS A 128 12.46 -1.35 -20.01
C HIS A 128 13.49 -1.41 -18.87
N ARG A 129 14.78 -1.59 -19.19
CA ARG A 129 15.89 -1.61 -18.22
C ARG A 129 16.55 -0.25 -18.03
N CYS A 130 15.99 0.79 -18.62
CA CYS A 130 16.53 2.13 -18.64
C CYS A 130 17.92 2.30 -19.26
N GLY A 131 18.33 1.42 -20.17
CA GLY A 131 19.69 1.32 -20.69
C GLY A 131 20.16 2.46 -21.62
N TYR A 132 19.29 3.41 -21.97
CA TYR A 132 19.64 4.57 -22.80
C TYR A 132 19.93 5.86 -22.01
N LEU A 133 19.77 5.84 -20.69
CA LEU A 133 20.10 6.97 -19.83
C LEU A 133 21.53 6.85 -19.26
N PRO A 134 22.14 7.95 -18.80
CA PRO A 134 23.43 7.95 -18.12
C PRO A 134 23.44 7.04 -16.86
N GLU A 135 24.62 6.56 -16.46
CA GLU A 135 24.76 5.62 -15.33
C GLU A 135 24.08 6.08 -14.04
N GLU A 136 24.10 7.37 -13.73
CA GLU A 136 23.47 7.92 -12.53
C GLU A 136 21.95 7.69 -12.52
N HIS A 137 21.31 7.88 -13.66
CA HIS A 137 19.87 7.66 -13.82
C HIS A 137 19.52 6.17 -13.80
N GLN A 138 20.40 5.32 -14.34
CA GLN A 138 20.26 3.87 -14.25
C GLN A 138 20.37 3.37 -12.79
N LYS A 139 21.33 3.89 -12.02
CA LYS A 139 21.46 3.59 -10.58
C LYS A 139 20.19 4.00 -9.83
N ARG A 140 19.63 5.18 -10.14
CA ARG A 140 18.38 5.65 -9.55
C ARG A 140 17.18 4.80 -9.94
N PHE A 141 17.08 4.38 -11.20
CA PHE A 141 16.03 3.48 -11.68
C PHE A 141 16.08 2.13 -10.96
N GLN A 142 17.26 1.51 -10.87
CA GLN A 142 17.45 0.25 -10.15
C GLN A 142 17.12 0.40 -8.66
N TYR A 143 17.47 1.53 -8.05
CA TYR A 143 17.11 1.83 -6.67
C TYR A 143 15.58 1.87 -6.48
N PHE A 144 14.87 2.62 -7.33
CA PHE A 144 13.40 2.67 -7.29
C PHE A 144 12.77 1.31 -7.55
N GLN A 145 13.26 0.56 -8.54
CA GLN A 145 12.76 -0.78 -8.86
C GLN A 145 12.97 -1.78 -7.71
N ARG A 146 14.08 -1.67 -6.96
CA ARG A 146 14.30 -2.49 -5.76
C ARG A 146 13.37 -2.09 -4.62
N LYS A 147 13.05 -0.80 -4.49
CA LYS A 147 12.18 -0.29 -3.43
C LYS A 147 10.71 -0.63 -3.67
N THR A 148 10.28 -0.71 -4.93
CA THR A 148 8.92 -1.15 -5.29
C THR A 148 8.74 -2.66 -5.16
N LYS A 149 9.81 -3.46 -5.29
CA LYS A 149 9.78 -4.93 -5.16
C LYS A 149 9.92 -5.49 -3.73
N ARG A 150 9.91 -4.67 -2.67
CA ARG A 150 10.15 -5.16 -1.30
C ARG A 150 9.04 -6.12 -0.83
N TRP A 151 9.45 -7.23 -0.21
CA TRP A 151 8.63 -8.38 0.22
C TRP A 151 7.67 -8.11 1.39
N TYR A 152 7.93 -7.09 2.22
CA TYR A 152 6.94 -6.60 3.17
C TYR A 152 5.97 -5.68 2.42
N SER A 153 5.03 -6.32 1.73
CA SER A 153 4.00 -5.69 0.94
C SER A 153 2.97 -5.01 1.86
N GLU A 154 2.56 -3.80 1.48
CA GLU A 154 1.37 -3.13 2.01
C GLU A 154 0.16 -4.07 2.13
N GLU A 155 0.06 -5.03 1.21
CA GLU A 155 -0.97 -6.08 1.20
C GLU A 155 -0.96 -6.95 2.46
N HIS A 156 0.21 -7.39 2.90
CA HIS A 156 0.33 -8.22 4.10
C HIS A 156 -0.05 -7.44 5.35
N LEU A 157 0.31 -6.15 5.40
CA LEU A 157 -0.09 -5.27 6.48
C LEU A 157 -1.59 -4.99 6.45
N LEU A 158 -2.20 -4.85 5.27
CA LEU A 158 -3.64 -4.73 5.11
C LEU A 158 -4.35 -5.98 5.67
N TYR A 159 -3.92 -7.19 5.29
CA TYR A 159 -4.50 -8.43 5.83
C TYR A 159 -4.33 -8.54 7.34
N ALA A 160 -3.16 -8.20 7.87
CA ALA A 160 -2.91 -8.17 9.31
C ALA A 160 -3.83 -7.15 10.00
N GLN A 161 -3.99 -5.95 9.44
CA GLN A 161 -4.87 -4.90 9.95
C GLN A 161 -6.32 -5.38 10.03
N VAL A 162 -6.83 -5.97 8.94
CA VAL A 162 -8.20 -6.49 8.87
C VAL A 162 -8.42 -7.59 9.90
N THR A 163 -7.48 -8.53 10.00
CA THR A 163 -7.60 -9.66 10.94
C THR A 163 -7.65 -9.17 12.38
N VAL A 164 -6.69 -8.30 12.76
CA VAL A 164 -6.62 -7.74 14.11
C VAL A 164 -7.83 -6.85 14.41
N PHE A 165 -8.30 -6.07 13.43
CA PHE A 165 -9.49 -5.24 13.56
C PHE A 165 -10.73 -6.09 13.84
N LEU A 166 -10.98 -7.13 13.04
CA LEU A 166 -12.17 -7.98 13.18
C LEU A 166 -12.18 -8.70 14.53
N ILE A 167 -11.05 -9.25 14.96
CA ILE A 167 -10.95 -9.92 16.27
C ILE A 167 -11.15 -8.93 17.41
N GLY A 168 -10.50 -7.76 17.35
CA GLY A 168 -10.65 -6.72 18.37
C GLY A 168 -12.07 -6.19 18.46
N TYR A 169 -12.69 -5.89 17.31
CA TYR A 169 -14.04 -5.37 17.23
C TYR A 169 -15.09 -6.39 17.69
N ALA A 170 -14.96 -7.66 17.29
CA ALA A 170 -15.80 -8.74 17.79
C ALA A 170 -15.68 -8.87 19.31
N GLY A 171 -14.46 -8.78 19.86
CA GLY A 171 -14.23 -8.78 21.30
C GLY A 171 -14.94 -7.63 22.03
N VAL A 172 -14.82 -6.40 21.51
CA VAL A 172 -15.53 -5.23 22.06
C VAL A 172 -17.04 -5.47 22.02
N ALA A 173 -17.57 -5.93 20.89
CA ALA A 173 -19.00 -6.19 20.72
C ALA A 173 -19.51 -7.27 21.69
N THR A 174 -18.79 -8.38 21.85
CA THR A 174 -19.16 -9.45 22.79
C THR A 174 -19.23 -8.96 24.23
N VAL A 175 -18.24 -8.17 24.67
CA VAL A 175 -18.22 -7.63 26.04
C VAL A 175 -19.39 -6.67 26.26
N LEU A 176 -19.68 -5.80 25.29
CA LEU A 176 -20.79 -4.87 25.40
C LEU A 176 -22.16 -5.58 25.38
N LEU A 177 -22.30 -6.67 24.62
CA LEU A 177 -23.51 -7.49 24.62
C LEU A 177 -23.72 -8.22 25.96
N GLU A 178 -22.68 -8.85 26.50
CA GLU A 178 -22.77 -9.51 27.83
C GLU A 178 -23.05 -8.50 28.95
N LEU A 179 -22.50 -7.29 28.85
CA LEU A 179 -22.80 -6.19 29.78
C LEU A 179 -24.25 -5.68 29.65
N TRP A 180 -24.80 -5.67 28.44
CA TRP A 180 -26.20 -5.29 28.20
C TRP A 180 -27.18 -6.33 28.75
N GLU A 181 -26.85 -7.63 28.66
CA GLU A 181 -27.66 -8.70 29.27
C GLU A 181 -27.65 -8.67 30.81
N CYS A 182 -26.70 -7.96 31.43
CA CYS A 182 -26.61 -7.78 32.88
C CYS A 182 -27.34 -6.52 33.42
N ILE A 183 -27.98 -5.72 32.57
CA ILE A 183 -28.81 -4.54 32.93
C ILE A 183 -30.29 -4.94 32.88
#